data_AF-A0A7R9QPI3-F1
#
_entry.id   AF-A0A7R9QPI3-F1
#
_cell.length_a   1.000
_cell.length_b   1.000
_cell.length_c   1.000
_cell.angle_alpha   90.00
_cell.angle_beta   90.00
_cell.angle_gamma   90.00
#
_symmetry.space_group_name_H-M   'P 1'
#
loop_
_entity.id
_entity.type
_entity.pdbx_description
1 polymer ?
#
loop_
_entity_poly.entity_id
_entity_poly.type
_entity_poly.pdbx_seq_one_letter_code
_entity_poly.pdbx_strand_id
1 'polypeptide(L)'
;VRIRFCVADSVYDQCVRMSDNVPGTFSCINARDKYDCMRLLDRDEADIVNLDAEDLYLAGRLYALEPFVVEEVNGNIYKHRSGALVHRNININSISDLKGRRACLGAYNSDSGWNIPVGLLLATDTLVPDCRGEIDSVHQFFGPSCAAGKWANDSYLDHELKRRHPNLCSLCKDPQMCGDRDPYAGEEGAIKCLIEGEGQVAFTTIETTDNYFKTRPEERDNYQFLCLDGSRMPITRRACEWARKPTNAFVIRKGRDK
;
A
#
# COMPACT_ATOMS: atom_id res chain seq x y z
N VAL A 1 -13.73 -5.05 -35.64
CA VAL A 1 -13.26 -6.05 -34.64
C VAL A 1 -13.82 -5.63 -33.29
N ARG A 2 -14.48 -6.53 -32.56
CA ARG A 2 -15.06 -6.25 -31.23
C ARG A 2 -14.01 -6.56 -30.16
N ILE A 3 -13.74 -5.63 -29.26
CA ILE A 3 -12.73 -5.81 -28.19
C ILE A 3 -13.22 -6.90 -27.21
N ARG A 4 -12.37 -7.86 -26.86
CA ARG A 4 -12.62 -8.91 -25.86
C ARG A 4 -12.11 -8.44 -24.50
N PHE A 5 -12.99 -7.85 -23.71
CA PHE A 5 -12.69 -7.36 -22.37
C PHE A 5 -12.72 -8.53 -21.38
N CYS A 6 -11.56 -8.89 -20.83
CA CYS A 6 -11.48 -9.90 -19.78
C CYS A 6 -11.76 -9.33 -18.40
N VAL A 7 -12.59 -10.04 -17.64
CA VAL A 7 -12.91 -9.71 -16.26
C VAL A 7 -12.91 -10.97 -15.39
N ALA A 8 -12.55 -10.81 -14.12
CA ALA A 8 -12.68 -11.88 -13.14
C ALA A 8 -14.17 -12.23 -12.93
N ASP A 9 -14.43 -13.51 -12.63
CA ASP A 9 -15.77 -14.07 -12.43
C ASP A 9 -16.62 -13.25 -11.45
N SER A 10 -15.99 -12.76 -10.37
CA SER A 10 -16.63 -11.90 -9.36
C SER A 10 -17.28 -10.62 -9.90
N VAL A 11 -16.88 -10.16 -11.10
CA VAL A 11 -17.41 -8.94 -11.73
C VAL A 11 -17.92 -9.16 -13.16
N TYR A 12 -18.12 -10.42 -13.57
CA TYR A 12 -18.54 -10.75 -14.94
C TYR A 12 -19.91 -10.17 -15.30
N ASP A 13 -20.90 -10.29 -14.42
CA ASP A 13 -22.26 -9.78 -14.66
C ASP A 13 -22.28 -8.25 -14.85
N GLN A 14 -21.43 -7.52 -14.12
CA GLN A 14 -21.26 -6.08 -14.26
C GLN A 14 -20.70 -5.72 -15.65
N CYS A 15 -19.75 -6.51 -16.16
CA CYS A 15 -19.23 -6.35 -17.51
C CYS A 15 -20.33 -6.57 -18.55
N VAL A 16 -21.14 -7.63 -18.42
CA VAL A 16 -22.23 -7.92 -19.37
C VAL A 16 -23.23 -6.77 -19.41
N ARG A 17 -23.69 -6.29 -18.25
CA ARG A 17 -24.57 -5.11 -18.16
C ARG A 17 -23.95 -3.87 -18.82
N MET A 18 -22.64 -3.67 -18.66
CA MET A 18 -21.92 -2.58 -19.33
C MET A 18 -21.91 -2.78 -20.86
N SER A 19 -21.68 -4.00 -21.34
CA SER A 19 -21.71 -4.33 -22.78
C SER A 19 -23.09 -4.10 -23.40
N ASP A 20 -24.17 -4.34 -22.65
CA ASP A 20 -25.55 -4.13 -23.13
C ASP A 20 -25.87 -2.63 -23.32
N ASN A 21 -25.25 -1.76 -22.53
CA ASN A 21 -25.42 -0.30 -22.63
C ASN A 21 -24.65 0.31 -23.81
N VAL A 22 -23.65 -0.38 -24.36
CA VAL A 22 -22.88 0.06 -25.54
C VAL A 22 -22.73 -1.07 -26.58
N PRO A 23 -23.84 -1.51 -27.20
CA PRO A 23 -23.86 -2.69 -28.05
C PRO A 23 -22.83 -2.65 -29.19
N GLY A 24 -22.16 -3.77 -29.43
CA GLY A 24 -21.19 -3.92 -30.52
C GLY A 24 -19.79 -3.38 -30.25
N THR A 25 -19.57 -2.66 -29.14
CA THR A 25 -18.27 -2.05 -28.80
C THR A 25 -17.25 -3.08 -28.31
N PHE A 26 -17.62 -3.86 -27.29
CA PHE A 26 -16.76 -4.88 -26.69
C PHE A 26 -17.61 -6.07 -26.21
N SER A 27 -17.00 -7.24 -25.99
CA SER A 27 -17.60 -8.44 -25.40
C SER A 27 -16.85 -8.82 -24.13
N CYS A 28 -17.54 -9.45 -23.18
CA CYS A 28 -16.94 -9.88 -21.92
C CYS A 28 -16.39 -11.31 -22.04
N ILE A 29 -15.15 -11.51 -21.57
CA ILE A 29 -14.53 -12.82 -21.38
C ILE A 29 -14.49 -13.08 -19.88
N ASN A 30 -15.14 -14.15 -19.44
CA ASN A 30 -15.09 -14.58 -18.05
C ASN A 30 -13.78 -15.35 -17.79
N ALA A 31 -13.06 -14.97 -16.75
CA ALA A 31 -11.89 -15.69 -16.25
C ALA A 31 -12.01 -15.93 -14.75
N ARG A 32 -11.33 -16.95 -14.24
CA ARG A 32 -11.41 -17.27 -12.80
C ARG A 32 -10.99 -16.10 -11.90
N ASP A 33 -9.94 -15.41 -12.30
CA ASP A 33 -9.33 -14.29 -11.58
C ASP A 33 -8.55 -13.42 -12.58
N LYS A 34 -7.96 -12.31 -12.11
CA LYS A 34 -7.19 -11.41 -12.98
C LYS A 34 -5.92 -12.06 -13.55
N TYR A 35 -5.30 -13.03 -12.86
CA TYR A 35 -4.14 -13.76 -13.37
C TYR A 35 -4.51 -14.62 -14.57
N ASP A 36 -5.67 -15.27 -14.50
CA ASP A 36 -6.22 -16.02 -15.61
C ASP A 36 -6.54 -15.09 -16.79
N CYS A 37 -7.03 -13.86 -16.54
CA CYS A 37 -7.13 -12.85 -17.60
C CYS A 37 -5.78 -12.51 -18.25
N MET A 38 -4.71 -12.30 -17.47
CA MET A 38 -3.38 -12.04 -18.04
C MET A 38 -2.92 -13.19 -18.96
N ARG A 39 -3.16 -14.44 -18.54
CA ARG A 39 -2.87 -15.63 -19.34
C ARG A 39 -3.71 -15.69 -20.62
N LEU A 40 -5.00 -15.33 -20.57
CA LEU A 40 -5.87 -15.28 -21.75
C LEU A 40 -5.43 -14.19 -22.73
N LEU A 41 -4.99 -13.03 -22.22
CA LEU A 41 -4.42 -11.96 -23.05
C LEU A 41 -3.14 -12.42 -23.74
N ASP A 42 -2.27 -13.17 -23.07
CA ASP A 42 -1.03 -13.74 -23.63
C ASP A 42 -1.30 -14.81 -24.70
N ARG A 43 -2.42 -15.54 -24.61
CA ARG A 43 -2.84 -16.57 -25.59
C ARG A 43 -3.72 -16.08 -26.74
N ASP A 44 -4.06 -14.81 -26.72
CA ASP A 44 -4.89 -14.13 -27.72
C ASP A 44 -6.31 -14.63 -27.67
N GLU A 45 -6.76 -14.98 -26.46
CA GLU A 45 -8.13 -15.39 -26.13
C GLU A 45 -8.93 -14.20 -25.57
N ALA A 46 -8.23 -13.16 -25.09
CA ALA A 46 -8.78 -11.89 -24.67
C ALA A 46 -7.87 -10.72 -25.08
N ASP A 47 -8.37 -9.49 -24.97
CA ASP A 47 -7.73 -8.32 -25.56
C ASP A 47 -7.24 -7.31 -24.54
N ILE A 48 -8.02 -7.09 -23.48
CA ILE A 48 -7.78 -6.05 -22.50
C ILE A 48 -8.28 -6.50 -21.12
N VAL A 49 -7.58 -6.09 -20.06
CA VAL A 49 -8.01 -6.29 -18.67
C VAL A 49 -7.57 -5.09 -17.83
N ASN A 50 -8.38 -4.70 -16.84
CA ASN A 50 -8.04 -3.64 -15.88
C ASN A 50 -7.35 -4.25 -14.65
N LEU A 51 -6.15 -3.77 -14.33
CA LEU A 51 -5.28 -4.30 -13.28
C LEU A 51 -4.88 -3.21 -12.30
N ASP A 52 -4.76 -3.56 -11.02
CA ASP A 52 -4.15 -2.69 -10.02
C ASP A 52 -2.62 -2.75 -10.09
N ALA A 53 -1.92 -2.03 -9.20
CA ALA A 53 -0.48 -1.83 -9.29
C ALA A 53 0.31 -3.15 -9.16
N GLU A 54 -0.11 -4.02 -8.25
CA GLU A 54 0.51 -5.32 -7.98
C GLU A 54 0.29 -6.26 -9.15
N ASP A 55 -0.94 -6.35 -9.64
CA ASP A 55 -1.29 -7.15 -10.80
C ASP A 55 -0.57 -6.65 -12.06
N LEU A 56 -0.40 -5.33 -12.22
CA LEU A 56 0.31 -4.72 -13.34
C LEU A 56 1.78 -5.14 -13.37
N TYR A 57 2.44 -5.18 -12.20
CA TYR A 57 3.81 -5.68 -12.09
C TYR A 57 3.90 -7.13 -12.58
N LEU A 58 2.96 -7.98 -12.17
CA LEU A 58 2.93 -9.40 -12.55
C LEU A 58 2.60 -9.59 -14.04
N ALA A 59 1.68 -8.79 -14.58
CA ALA A 59 1.34 -8.79 -16.00
C ALA A 59 2.55 -8.47 -16.88
N GLY A 60 3.32 -7.44 -16.54
CA GLY A 60 4.55 -7.09 -17.26
C GLY A 60 5.67 -8.12 -17.09
N ARG A 61 5.84 -8.66 -15.86
CA ARG A 61 6.92 -9.62 -15.55
C ARG A 61 6.70 -11.01 -16.12
N LEU A 62 5.47 -11.54 -16.04
CA LEU A 62 5.17 -12.92 -16.38
C LEU A 62 4.70 -13.08 -17.83
N TYR A 63 4.03 -12.07 -18.38
CA TYR A 63 3.34 -12.16 -19.67
C TYR A 63 3.74 -11.06 -20.66
N ALA A 64 4.67 -10.16 -20.28
CA ALA A 64 5.11 -9.03 -21.10
C ALA A 64 3.95 -8.15 -21.64
N LEU A 65 2.84 -8.08 -20.89
CA LEU A 65 1.73 -7.19 -21.20
C LEU A 65 2.13 -5.73 -20.91
N GLU A 66 1.57 -4.80 -21.68
CA GLU A 66 1.89 -3.37 -21.56
C GLU A 66 0.66 -2.54 -21.17
N PRO A 67 0.82 -1.51 -20.31
CA PRO A 67 -0.26 -0.57 -20.01
C PRO A 67 -0.64 0.23 -21.26
N PHE A 68 -1.94 0.24 -21.58
CA PHE A 68 -2.51 1.00 -22.70
C PHE A 68 -3.15 2.31 -22.23
N VAL A 69 -3.95 2.24 -21.16
CA VAL A 69 -4.65 3.39 -20.58
C VAL A 69 -4.57 3.29 -19.05
N VAL A 70 -4.37 4.41 -18.39
CA VAL A 70 -4.39 4.50 -16.92
C VAL A 70 -5.65 5.21 -16.44
N GLU A 71 -6.19 4.77 -15.32
CA GLU A 71 -7.26 5.49 -14.64
C GLU A 71 -6.72 6.81 -14.07
N GLU A 72 -7.55 7.84 -14.04
CA GLU A 72 -7.25 9.10 -13.38
C GLU A 72 -8.22 9.33 -12.22
N VAL A 73 -7.71 9.71 -11.06
CA VAL A 73 -8.50 10.04 -9.88
C VAL A 73 -8.19 11.48 -9.48
N ASN A 74 -9.18 12.37 -9.61
CA ASN A 74 -9.06 13.79 -9.29
C ASN A 74 -7.85 14.48 -9.95
N GLY A 75 -7.60 14.26 -11.24
CA GLY A 75 -6.45 14.86 -11.93
C GLY A 75 -5.13 14.12 -11.73
N ASN A 76 -5.11 12.97 -11.06
CA ASN A 76 -3.89 12.25 -10.72
C ASN A 76 -3.90 10.80 -11.20
N ILE A 77 -2.75 10.33 -11.69
CA ILE A 77 -2.48 8.93 -12.06
C ILE A 77 -1.98 8.08 -10.87
N TYR A 78 -2.25 8.52 -9.65
CA TYR A 78 -1.91 7.84 -8.41
C TYR A 78 -3.05 7.96 -7.41
N LYS A 79 -3.23 6.94 -6.56
CA LYS A 79 -4.30 6.89 -5.55
C LYS A 79 -3.91 7.64 -4.28
N HIS A 80 -2.70 7.43 -3.79
CA HIS A 80 -2.18 8.05 -2.57
C HIS A 80 -0.65 8.04 -2.57
N ARG A 81 -0.05 8.81 -1.67
CA ARG A 81 1.41 8.96 -1.56
C ARG A 81 1.86 8.65 -0.15
N SER A 82 2.69 7.63 0.00
CA SER A 82 3.21 7.19 1.29
C SER A 82 4.30 8.16 1.77
N GLY A 83 4.34 8.41 3.07
CA GLY A 83 5.39 9.19 3.73
C GLY A 83 5.58 8.77 5.18
N ALA A 84 6.75 9.11 5.71
CA ALA A 84 7.10 8.90 7.11
C ALA A 84 6.92 10.20 7.91
N LEU A 85 5.96 10.23 8.81
CA LEU A 85 5.67 11.36 9.68
C LEU A 85 6.43 11.21 11.00
N VAL A 86 7.11 12.27 11.44
CA VAL A 86 7.88 12.30 12.69
C VAL A 86 7.62 13.57 13.48
N HIS A 87 7.85 13.53 14.79
CA HIS A 87 7.82 14.73 15.62
C HIS A 87 8.99 15.67 15.26
N ARG A 88 8.77 16.99 15.29
CA ARG A 88 9.74 17.99 14.82
C ARG A 88 11.07 17.90 15.55
N ASN A 89 11.01 17.67 16.86
CA ASN A 89 12.19 17.67 17.74
C ASN A 89 12.81 16.28 17.93
N ILE A 90 12.35 15.25 17.22
CA ILE A 90 12.95 13.92 17.36
C ILE A 90 14.32 13.86 16.68
N ASN A 91 15.24 13.09 17.25
CA ASN A 91 16.58 12.89 16.68
C ASN A 91 16.59 11.74 15.66
N ILE A 92 15.96 11.95 14.50
CA ILE A 92 15.94 11.04 13.33
C ILE A 92 16.29 11.87 12.10
N ASN A 93 17.53 11.78 11.62
CA ASN A 93 18.04 12.63 10.54
C ASN A 93 18.28 11.86 9.24
N SER A 94 18.07 10.55 9.26
CA SER A 94 18.17 9.66 8.11
C SER A 94 17.21 8.49 8.28
N ILE A 95 16.95 7.77 7.19
CA ILE A 95 16.17 6.52 7.25
C ILE A 95 16.85 5.44 8.11
N SER A 96 18.18 5.47 8.24
CA SER A 96 18.93 4.55 9.11
C SER A 96 18.65 4.77 10.59
N ASP A 97 18.32 6.00 10.99
CA ASP A 97 17.98 6.33 12.38
C ASP A 97 16.61 5.79 12.81
N LEU A 98 15.85 5.19 11.88
CA LEU A 98 14.59 4.49 12.16
C LEU A 98 14.81 3.15 12.86
N LYS A 99 16.03 2.59 12.79
CA LYS A 99 16.38 1.35 13.49
C LYS A 99 16.19 1.52 15.00
N GLY A 100 15.45 0.59 15.61
CA GLY A 100 15.12 0.59 17.03
C GLY A 100 14.11 1.67 17.45
N ARG A 101 13.57 2.45 16.51
CA ARG A 101 12.55 3.48 16.82
C ARG A 101 11.18 2.87 16.97
N ARG A 102 10.36 3.55 17.75
CA ARG A 102 8.96 3.22 17.96
C ARG A 102 8.13 3.54 16.72
N ALA A 103 7.55 2.53 16.07
CA ALA A 103 6.93 2.71 14.75
C ALA A 103 5.42 2.44 14.73
N CYS A 104 4.68 3.37 14.14
CA CYS A 104 3.26 3.24 13.87
C CYS A 104 3.08 2.88 12.39
N LEU A 105 2.90 1.58 12.11
CA LEU A 105 2.88 1.02 10.76
C LEU A 105 1.45 0.95 10.18
N GLY A 106 0.44 1.35 10.96
CA GLY A 106 -0.96 1.25 10.55
C GLY A 106 -1.40 -0.20 10.47
N ALA A 107 -1.75 -0.67 9.28
CA ALA A 107 -2.15 -2.06 9.05
C ALA A 107 -1.04 -2.89 8.37
N TYR A 108 -0.84 -4.13 8.83
CA TYR A 108 0.00 -5.11 8.14
C TYR A 108 -0.45 -5.27 6.68
N ASN A 109 0.52 -5.41 5.77
CA ASN A 109 0.29 -5.54 4.32
C ASN A 109 -0.46 -4.35 3.68
N SER A 110 -0.56 -3.20 4.38
CA SER A 110 -1.03 -1.96 3.76
C SER A 110 0.06 -1.34 2.90
N ASP A 111 -0.36 -0.67 1.82
CA ASP A 111 0.57 -0.01 0.90
C ASP A 111 1.44 1.04 1.61
N SER A 112 0.80 2.02 2.24
CA SER A 112 1.48 3.18 2.80
C SER A 112 2.20 2.90 4.11
N GLY A 113 1.69 1.94 4.89
CA GLY A 113 2.14 1.66 6.25
C GLY A 113 3.12 0.50 6.37
N TRP A 114 3.09 -0.43 5.41
CA TRP A 114 3.89 -1.66 5.44
C TRP A 114 4.67 -1.89 4.14
N ASN A 115 4.00 -2.14 3.01
CA ASN A 115 4.65 -2.60 1.78
C ASN A 115 5.65 -1.58 1.21
N ILE A 116 5.27 -0.31 1.10
CA ILE A 116 6.16 0.76 0.63
C ILE A 116 7.33 1.00 1.59
N PRO A 117 7.12 1.28 2.89
CA PRO A 117 8.23 1.57 3.79
C PRO A 117 9.17 0.37 3.99
N VAL A 118 8.64 -0.84 4.17
CA VAL A 118 9.47 -2.04 4.32
C VAL A 118 10.24 -2.34 3.03
N GLY A 119 9.58 -2.26 1.88
CA GLY A 119 10.20 -2.47 0.56
C GLY A 119 11.31 -1.47 0.26
N LEU A 120 11.13 -0.18 0.58
CA LEU A 120 12.17 0.83 0.41
C LEU A 120 13.33 0.63 1.38
N LEU A 121 13.06 0.33 2.65
CA LEU A 121 14.13 0.07 3.62
C LEU A 121 14.95 -1.17 3.26
N LEU A 122 14.32 -2.20 2.67
CA LEU A 122 15.03 -3.35 2.08
C LEU A 122 15.87 -2.91 0.86
N ALA A 123 15.28 -2.15 -0.07
CA ALA A 123 15.94 -1.73 -1.30
C ALA A 123 17.13 -0.78 -1.07
N THR A 124 17.15 -0.06 0.05
CA THR A 124 18.26 0.82 0.47
C THR A 124 19.21 0.15 1.46
N ASP A 125 19.15 -1.17 1.62
CA ASP A 125 19.97 -1.96 2.57
C ASP A 125 19.91 -1.45 4.03
N THR A 126 18.85 -0.71 4.37
CA THR A 126 18.65 -0.12 5.70
C THR A 126 18.03 -1.12 6.66
N LEU A 127 17.05 -1.88 6.17
CA LEU A 127 16.48 -3.05 6.84
C LEU A 127 17.12 -4.30 6.24
N VAL A 128 17.73 -5.12 7.10
CA VAL A 128 18.35 -6.38 6.69
C VAL A 128 17.30 -7.49 6.71
N PRO A 129 17.08 -8.23 5.61
CA PRO A 129 16.09 -9.30 5.57
C PRO A 129 16.51 -10.48 6.47
N ASP A 130 15.54 -11.03 7.18
CA ASP A 130 15.64 -12.27 7.94
C ASP A 130 15.07 -13.45 7.12
N CYS A 131 15.79 -14.57 7.11
CA CYS A 131 15.39 -15.76 6.36
C CYS A 131 14.07 -16.38 6.82
N ARG A 132 13.60 -16.06 8.03
CA ARG A 132 12.28 -16.51 8.54
C ARG A 132 11.11 -15.77 7.91
N GLY A 133 11.34 -14.54 7.43
CA GLY A 133 10.35 -13.77 6.71
C GLY A 133 10.35 -12.27 7.02
N GLU A 134 9.47 -11.56 6.33
CA GLU A 134 9.33 -10.11 6.42
C GLU A 134 8.95 -9.65 7.83
N ILE A 135 7.99 -10.33 8.48
CA ILE A 135 7.56 -10.00 9.85
C ILE A 135 8.74 -10.07 10.84
N ASP A 136 9.58 -11.12 10.76
CA ASP A 136 10.78 -11.25 11.60
C ASP A 136 11.80 -10.14 11.33
N SER A 137 11.91 -9.71 10.07
CA SER A 137 12.81 -8.62 9.64
C SER A 137 12.36 -7.28 10.22
N VAL A 138 11.07 -6.96 10.08
CA VAL A 138 10.46 -5.72 10.62
C VAL A 138 10.49 -5.72 12.15
N HIS A 139 10.20 -6.86 12.78
CA HIS A 139 10.26 -7.05 14.24
C HIS A 139 11.63 -6.76 14.84
N GLN A 140 12.71 -7.09 14.13
CA GLN A 140 14.09 -6.82 14.55
C GLN A 140 14.56 -5.40 14.23
N PHE A 141 14.02 -4.81 13.17
CA PHE A 141 14.42 -3.48 12.72
C PHE A 141 13.85 -2.39 13.62
N PHE A 142 12.55 -2.41 13.91
CA PHE A 142 11.89 -1.41 14.74
C PHE A 142 11.86 -1.79 16.23
N GLY A 143 11.74 -0.78 17.09
CA GLY A 143 11.43 -0.96 18.51
C GLY A 143 9.94 -1.26 18.71
N PRO A 144 9.37 -0.92 19.89
CA PRO A 144 7.94 -1.04 20.15
C PRO A 144 7.11 -0.43 19.03
N SER A 145 6.23 -1.22 18.41
CA SER A 145 5.49 -0.81 17.23
C SER A 145 4.00 -1.16 17.30
N CYS A 146 3.22 -0.56 16.41
CA CYS A 146 1.87 -1.00 16.11
C CYS A 146 1.74 -1.33 14.62
N ALA A 147 1.66 -2.63 14.32
CA ALA A 147 1.33 -3.22 13.04
C ALA A 147 -0.03 -3.94 13.19
N ALA A 148 -1.09 -3.17 13.27
CA ALA A 148 -2.43 -3.71 13.50
C ALA A 148 -2.93 -4.52 12.29
N GLY A 149 -3.99 -5.26 12.51
CA GLY A 149 -4.70 -5.96 11.45
C GLY A 149 -4.39 -7.44 11.35
N LYS A 150 -4.86 -8.06 10.26
CA LYS A 150 -4.74 -9.51 10.03
C LYS A 150 -3.44 -9.86 9.30
N TRP A 151 -2.52 -10.54 9.99
CA TRP A 151 -1.22 -11.00 9.49
C TRP A 151 -1.31 -12.32 8.73
N ALA A 152 -2.32 -13.14 9.04
CA ALA A 152 -2.60 -14.38 8.31
C ALA A 152 -4.10 -14.61 8.17
N ASN A 153 -4.52 -15.21 7.05
CA ASN A 153 -5.94 -15.52 6.80
C ASN A 153 -6.53 -16.51 7.81
N ASP A 154 -5.71 -17.45 8.29
CA ASP A 154 -6.08 -18.38 9.36
C ASP A 154 -5.92 -17.71 10.74
N SER A 155 -6.99 -17.72 11.54
CA SER A 155 -7.02 -17.03 12.84
C SER A 155 -6.05 -17.62 13.87
N TYR A 156 -5.78 -18.91 13.82
CA TYR A 156 -4.82 -19.52 14.74
C TYR A 156 -3.39 -19.07 14.39
N LEU A 157 -3.03 -19.11 13.11
CA LEU A 157 -1.74 -18.63 12.63
C LEU A 157 -1.56 -17.13 12.87
N ASP A 158 -2.61 -16.32 12.70
CA ASP A 158 -2.59 -14.89 12.98
C ASP A 158 -2.21 -14.60 14.44
N HIS A 159 -2.92 -15.24 15.38
CA HIS A 159 -2.63 -15.11 16.80
C HIS A 159 -1.22 -15.63 17.15
N GLU A 160 -0.80 -16.75 16.56
CA GLU A 160 0.53 -17.31 16.81
C GLU A 160 1.64 -16.39 16.31
N LEU A 161 1.47 -15.77 15.14
CA LEU A 161 2.43 -14.81 14.61
C LEU A 161 2.53 -13.58 15.52
N LYS A 162 1.41 -13.01 15.96
CA LYS A 162 1.39 -11.87 16.87
C LYS A 162 2.01 -12.19 18.22
N ARG A 163 1.73 -13.38 18.77
CA ARG A 163 2.34 -13.87 20.01
C ARG A 163 3.85 -14.03 19.92
N ARG A 164 4.37 -14.46 18.77
CA ARG A 164 5.82 -14.59 18.52
C ARG A 164 6.52 -13.24 18.27
N HIS A 165 5.78 -12.20 17.90
CA HIS A 165 6.30 -10.87 17.61
C HIS A 165 5.59 -9.78 18.44
N PRO A 166 5.58 -9.88 19.78
CA PRO A 166 4.79 -8.99 20.64
C PRO A 166 5.22 -7.53 20.52
N ASN A 167 6.49 -7.29 20.16
CA ASN A 167 7.03 -5.95 19.92
C ASN A 167 6.25 -5.20 18.82
N LEU A 168 5.76 -5.89 17.78
CA LEU A 168 5.01 -5.29 16.68
C LEU A 168 3.57 -4.89 17.02
N CYS A 169 3.05 -5.31 18.18
CA CYS A 169 1.72 -4.95 18.65
C CYS A 169 1.73 -4.09 19.92
N SER A 170 2.91 -3.92 20.54
CA SER A 170 3.09 -3.25 21.82
C SER A 170 2.59 -1.80 21.89
N LEU A 171 2.59 -1.07 20.77
CA LEU A 171 2.04 0.30 20.72
C LEU A 171 0.59 0.37 20.27
N CYS A 172 -0.01 -0.73 19.82
CA CYS A 172 -1.42 -0.72 19.44
C CYS A 172 -2.30 -0.40 20.65
N LYS A 173 -3.52 0.09 20.42
CA LYS A 173 -4.41 0.45 21.53
C LYS A 173 -4.82 -0.78 22.34
N ASP A 174 -5.00 -1.90 21.65
CA ASP A 174 -5.16 -3.23 22.23
C ASP A 174 -3.99 -4.12 21.78
N PRO A 175 -2.88 -4.17 22.54
CA PRO A 175 -1.72 -4.99 22.20
C PRO A 175 -2.00 -6.49 22.15
N GLN A 176 -3.05 -6.98 22.81
CA GLN A 176 -3.39 -8.41 22.81
C GLN A 176 -4.08 -8.81 21.50
N MET A 177 -5.01 -7.98 21.02
CA MET A 177 -5.75 -8.26 19.79
C MET A 177 -5.00 -7.78 18.55
N CYS A 178 -4.48 -6.54 18.58
CA CYS A 178 -3.72 -5.94 17.49
C CYS A 178 -4.42 -6.13 16.13
N GLY A 179 -5.75 -5.97 16.13
CA GLY A 179 -6.63 -6.38 15.03
C GLY A 179 -7.01 -5.23 14.10
N ASP A 180 -7.80 -5.53 13.07
CA ASP A 180 -8.17 -4.54 12.04
C ASP A 180 -9.01 -3.38 12.58
N ARG A 181 -9.65 -3.57 13.75
CA ARG A 181 -10.48 -2.57 14.43
C ARG A 181 -9.73 -1.79 15.50
N ASP A 182 -8.42 -1.99 15.64
CA ASP A 182 -7.62 -1.20 16.57
C ASP A 182 -7.70 0.29 16.16
N PRO A 183 -7.93 1.22 17.10
CA PRO A 183 -7.93 2.66 16.83
C PRO A 183 -6.65 3.19 16.15
N TYR A 184 -5.54 2.48 16.27
CA TYR A 184 -4.27 2.81 15.63
C TYR A 184 -4.05 2.07 14.29
N ALA A 185 -5.04 1.31 13.81
CA ALA A 185 -5.01 0.69 12.49
C ALA A 185 -5.24 1.71 11.36
N GLY A 186 -4.69 1.41 10.18
CA GLY A 186 -4.86 2.21 8.97
C GLY A 186 -4.08 3.54 8.98
N GLU A 187 -4.27 4.34 7.94
CA GLU A 187 -3.50 5.56 7.70
C GLU A 187 -3.70 6.63 8.78
N GLU A 188 -4.96 6.87 9.17
CA GLU A 188 -5.29 7.83 10.23
C GLU A 188 -4.90 7.29 11.62
N GLY A 189 -5.08 5.99 11.85
CA GLY A 189 -4.70 5.35 13.10
C GLY A 189 -3.19 5.38 13.35
N ALA A 190 -2.37 5.26 12.31
CA ALA A 190 -0.92 5.44 12.43
C ALA A 190 -0.55 6.84 12.94
N ILE A 191 -1.26 7.89 12.48
CA ILE A 191 -1.08 9.26 12.98
C ILE A 191 -1.48 9.34 14.46
N LYS A 192 -2.62 8.75 14.84
CA LYS A 192 -3.05 8.68 16.25
C LYS A 192 -2.03 7.96 17.13
N CYS A 193 -1.46 6.86 16.66
CA CYS A 193 -0.38 6.15 17.36
C CYS A 193 0.87 7.02 17.59
N LEU A 194 1.23 7.86 16.61
CA LEU A 194 2.35 8.79 16.78
C LEU A 194 2.08 9.83 17.86
N ILE A 195 0.86 10.36 17.90
CA ILE A 195 0.46 11.45 18.81
C ILE A 195 0.15 10.91 20.22
N GLU A 196 -0.63 9.84 20.31
CA GLU A 196 -1.20 9.30 21.54
C GLU A 196 -0.47 8.07 22.07
N GLY A 197 0.14 7.26 21.18
CA GLY A 197 0.73 5.95 21.47
C GLY A 197 2.24 5.98 21.66
N GLU A 198 2.79 7.15 22.00
CA GLU A 198 4.24 7.40 22.12
C GLU A 198 5.07 6.99 20.89
N GLY A 199 4.45 6.84 19.71
CA GLY A 199 5.19 6.57 18.48
C GLY A 199 6.30 7.59 18.22
N GLN A 200 7.31 7.18 17.47
CA GLN A 200 8.42 8.07 17.05
C GLN A 200 8.39 8.33 15.54
N VAL A 201 7.84 7.39 14.77
CA VAL A 201 7.56 7.51 13.35
C VAL A 201 6.20 6.90 13.05
N ALA A 202 5.42 7.53 12.19
CA ALA A 202 4.23 6.95 11.59
C ALA A 202 4.36 6.85 10.09
N PHE A 203 4.04 5.68 9.54
CA PHE A 203 3.95 5.47 8.11
C PHE A 203 2.48 5.59 7.69
N THR A 204 2.20 6.60 6.87
CA THR A 204 0.85 7.01 6.48
C THR A 204 0.89 7.66 5.10
N THR A 205 -0.20 8.31 4.68
CA THR A 205 -0.24 9.06 3.42
C THR A 205 -0.15 10.57 3.63
N ILE A 206 0.42 11.27 2.65
CA ILE A 206 0.48 12.74 2.63
C ILE A 206 -0.95 13.31 2.64
N GLU A 207 -1.85 12.70 1.88
CA GLU A 207 -3.25 13.09 1.77
C GLU A 207 -3.98 13.00 3.12
N THR A 208 -3.88 11.85 3.80
CA THR A 208 -4.51 11.62 5.10
C THR A 208 -3.90 12.51 6.18
N THR A 209 -2.57 12.69 6.19
CA THR A 209 -1.91 13.59 7.14
C THR A 209 -2.34 15.05 6.96
N ASP A 210 -2.35 15.57 5.74
CA ASP A 210 -2.80 16.94 5.47
C ASP A 210 -4.26 17.15 5.92
N ASN A 211 -5.13 16.17 5.68
CA ASN A 211 -6.53 16.23 6.10
C ASN A 211 -6.69 16.12 7.63
N TYR A 212 -5.93 15.24 8.29
CA TYR A 212 -5.97 15.05 9.74
C TYR A 212 -5.61 16.33 10.50
N PHE A 213 -4.59 17.05 10.03
CA PHE A 213 -4.13 18.29 10.65
C PHE A 213 -4.86 19.56 10.18
N LYS A 214 -5.79 19.47 9.21
CA LYS A 214 -6.70 20.61 8.91
C LYS A 214 -7.64 20.92 10.05
N THR A 215 -8.02 19.90 10.82
CA THR A 215 -8.90 20.05 11.99
C THR A 215 -8.13 20.16 13.30
N ARG A 216 -6.78 20.15 13.25
CA ARG A 216 -5.84 20.26 14.40
C ARG A 216 -4.66 21.19 14.08
N PRO A 217 -4.91 22.46 13.73
CA PRO A 217 -3.86 23.36 13.24
C PRO A 217 -2.78 23.64 14.29
N GLU A 218 -3.14 23.71 15.57
CA GLU A 218 -2.23 23.88 16.71
C GLU A 218 -1.20 22.76 16.87
N GLU A 219 -1.53 21.53 16.48
CA GLU A 219 -0.61 20.40 16.55
C GLU A 219 0.25 20.23 15.30
N ARG A 220 -0.20 20.79 14.17
CA ARG A 220 0.42 20.59 12.84
C ARG A 220 1.91 20.91 12.83
N ASP A 221 2.29 22.01 13.47
CA ASP A 221 3.68 22.47 13.46
C ASP A 221 4.61 21.59 14.31
N ASN A 222 4.07 20.72 15.18
CA ASN A 222 4.86 19.78 15.96
C ASN A 222 5.35 18.59 15.14
N TYR A 223 4.88 18.41 13.90
CA TYR A 223 5.19 17.25 13.07
C TYR A 223 5.69 17.65 11.68
N GLN A 224 6.44 16.75 11.05
CA GLN A 224 7.00 16.94 9.72
C GLN A 224 7.27 15.60 9.04
N PHE A 225 7.32 15.60 7.72
CA PHE A 225 7.71 14.43 6.94
C PHE A 225 9.23 14.28 6.91
N LEU A 226 9.70 13.05 7.15
CA LEU A 226 11.06 12.61 6.91
C LEU A 226 11.20 12.13 5.47
N CYS A 227 12.09 12.75 4.71
CA CYS A 227 12.37 12.39 3.32
C CYS A 227 13.43 11.28 3.25
N LEU A 228 13.48 10.55 2.14
CA LEU A 228 14.46 9.47 1.92
C LEU A 228 15.92 9.98 1.95
N ASP A 229 16.15 11.24 1.56
CA ASP A 229 17.46 11.89 1.61
C ASP A 229 17.83 12.43 3.01
N GLY A 230 16.99 12.21 4.02
CA GLY A 230 17.18 12.69 5.39
C GLY A 230 16.70 14.12 5.62
N SER A 231 16.34 14.87 4.58
CA SER A 231 15.72 16.18 4.72
C SER A 231 14.34 16.06 5.37
N ARG A 232 13.81 17.20 5.84
CA ARG A 232 12.49 17.25 6.47
C ARG A 232 11.61 18.32 5.84
N MET A 233 10.35 17.98 5.63
CA MET A 233 9.38 18.88 5.02
C MET A 233 8.14 19.08 5.90
N PRO A 234 7.60 20.31 5.98
CA PRO A 234 6.36 20.56 6.72
C PRO A 234 5.20 19.77 6.12
N ILE A 235 4.18 19.49 6.94
CA ILE A 235 2.95 18.85 6.48
C ILE A 235 2.27 19.76 5.46
N THR A 236 2.39 19.42 4.18
CA THR A 236 1.74 20.10 3.05
C THR A 236 1.47 19.07 1.95
N ARG A 237 0.59 19.40 1.00
CA ARG A 237 0.37 18.56 -0.19
C ARG A 237 1.61 18.41 -1.08
N ARG A 238 2.64 19.23 -0.89
CA ARG A 238 3.91 19.18 -1.63
C ARG A 238 5.06 18.57 -0.82
N ALA A 239 4.77 17.97 0.33
CA ALA A 239 5.77 17.27 1.12
C ALA A 239 6.41 16.13 0.30
N CYS A 240 7.62 15.74 0.70
CA CYS A 240 8.30 14.60 0.11
C CYS A 240 7.52 13.32 0.39
N GLU A 241 7.47 12.45 -0.61
CA GLU A 241 6.88 11.13 -0.53
C GLU A 241 7.99 10.07 -0.63
N TRP A 242 7.73 8.91 -0.04
CA TRP A 242 8.58 7.74 -0.17
C TRP A 242 8.25 6.98 -1.46
N ALA A 243 6.96 6.84 -1.76
CA ALA A 243 6.47 6.36 -3.05
C ALA A 243 5.02 6.77 -3.29
N ARG A 244 4.55 6.59 -4.53
CA ARG A 244 3.14 6.76 -4.91
C ARG A 244 2.54 5.41 -5.28
N LYS A 245 1.33 5.13 -4.83
CA LYS A 245 0.54 4.00 -5.33
C LYS A 245 -0.11 4.42 -6.64
N PRO A 246 0.25 3.84 -7.80
CA PRO A 246 -0.37 4.22 -9.07
C PRO A 246 -1.87 3.84 -9.09
N THR A 247 -2.62 4.52 -9.95
CA THR A 247 -3.99 4.11 -10.30
C THR A 247 -3.98 2.81 -11.08
N ASN A 248 -5.16 2.21 -11.27
CA ASN A 248 -5.25 1.00 -12.07
C ASN A 248 -4.94 1.32 -13.54
N ALA A 249 -4.53 0.31 -14.29
CA ALA A 249 -4.26 0.42 -15.70
C ALA A 249 -4.95 -0.70 -16.48
N PHE A 250 -5.48 -0.33 -17.63
CA PHE A 250 -5.87 -1.27 -18.65
C PHE A 250 -4.63 -1.73 -19.40
N VAL A 251 -4.41 -3.04 -19.46
CA VAL A 251 -3.26 -3.64 -20.13
C VAL A 251 -3.67 -4.41 -21.37
N ILE A 252 -2.77 -4.48 -22.34
CA ILE A 252 -2.93 -5.22 -23.59
C ILE A 252 -1.66 -6.03 -23.89
N ARG A 253 -1.75 -6.95 -24.85
CA ARG A 253 -0.57 -7.64 -25.39
C ARG A 253 0.31 -6.64 -26.13
N LYS A 254 1.62 -6.77 -25.94
CA LYS A 254 2.62 -5.98 -26.66
C LYS A 254 2.41 -5.95 -28.17
N GLY A 255 2.43 -4.76 -28.75
CA GLY A 255 2.40 -4.56 -30.20
C GLY A 255 1.03 -4.69 -30.84
N ARG A 256 -0.05 -4.71 -30.04
CA ARG A 256 -1.44 -4.66 -30.50
C ARG A 256 -1.92 -3.22 -30.80
N ASP A 257 -1.12 -2.25 -30.40
CA ASP A 257 -1.31 -0.81 -30.50
C ASP A 257 -1.10 -0.29 -31.95
N LYS A 258 -0.69 -1.19 -32.85
CA LYS A 258 -0.39 -0.94 -34.27
C LYS A 258 -1.40 -1.68 -35.14
#